data_AF-A0A4V6CF58-F1
#
_entry.id   AF-A0A4V6CF58-F1
#
_cell.length_a   1.000
_cell.length_b   1.000
_cell.length_c   1.000
_cell.angle_alpha   90.00
_cell.angle_beta   90.00
_cell.angle_gamma   90.00
#
_symmetry.space_group_name_H-M   'P 1'
#
loop_
_entity.id
_entity.type
_entity.pdbx_description
1 polymer ?
#
loop_
_entity_poly.entity_id
_entity_poly.type
_entity_poly.pdbx_seq_one_letter_code
_entity_poly.pdbx_strand_id
1 'polypeptide(L)'
;MHKDVPVKRDLAALQSSGPLLWEKKLRPGDVLLVCGNSPFSSLIVKASGGPYSHAAIWIHGGDSGIESLYLAESDTSGVGFTFLLPMSLYPGGQSTAEKVICIPENPREWILLRHPECESIDLSRMIQASKDLQENDFYKTYSAVPRLLEAITLPDFPHLLAKHVAQAIESCRFDKGTRGAFCSELVATFFSRLGLELFTDGRDPHTVSPNDFLLPECRLTVVTDAFVDAGSLLPGTYGYGTPYQKRSNDPFLRAMISNRDVYDKITVSMKGAESAQQEAYTRIITPHIKNADAMEHQFAEQIALAEQWHEYEYVEKLQRYAIMFKYSHRLLQNVCELKHHYWSGDNPLIDITAWDQASATLQLSASQMLYCAQRALIRNMALSGLRRIRSIHKVSPPGRIQLAKFRRLRANNLKRWCQYKKDSYASLDSCIKFSSAGVPGEQAIVYIQDVIQKTHQSLIDEYTN
;
A
#
# COMPACT_ATOMS: atom_id res chain seq x y z
N MET A 1 10.67 -32.74 6.63
CA MET A 1 10.50 -32.95 5.17
C MET A 1 11.29 -34.18 4.78
N HIS A 2 10.62 -35.30 4.50
CA HIS A 2 11.27 -36.41 3.81
C HIS A 2 11.70 -35.90 2.44
N LYS A 3 12.98 -36.12 2.08
CA LYS A 3 13.45 -35.94 0.70
C LYS A 3 12.85 -37.09 -0.10
N ASP A 4 11.63 -36.92 -0.57
CA ASP A 4 11.05 -37.83 -1.54
C ASP A 4 11.90 -37.73 -2.81
N VAL A 5 12.69 -38.77 -3.06
CA VAL A 5 13.43 -38.90 -4.31
C VAL A 5 12.40 -38.89 -5.43
N PRO A 6 12.53 -38.02 -6.45
CA PRO A 6 11.56 -37.98 -7.54
C PRO A 6 11.50 -39.34 -8.23
N VAL A 7 10.38 -40.04 -8.04
CA VAL A 7 10.16 -41.38 -8.59
C VAL A 7 9.78 -41.23 -10.06
N LYS A 8 10.46 -41.98 -10.94
CA LYS A 8 10.08 -42.09 -12.35
C LYS A 8 8.71 -42.76 -12.44
N ARG A 9 7.75 -42.10 -13.09
CA ARG A 9 6.38 -42.61 -13.28
C ARG A 9 6.02 -42.65 -14.75
N ASP A 10 5.23 -43.64 -15.14
CA ASP A 10 4.60 -43.62 -16.46
C ASP A 10 3.50 -42.55 -16.53
N LEU A 11 3.03 -42.28 -17.75
CA LEU A 11 2.01 -41.26 -18.00
C LEU A 11 0.69 -41.57 -17.27
N ALA A 12 0.26 -42.83 -17.26
CA ALA A 12 -0.97 -43.26 -16.61
C ALA A 12 -0.93 -42.96 -15.09
N ALA A 13 0.21 -43.22 -14.45
CA ALA A 13 0.42 -42.91 -13.04
C ALA A 13 0.47 -41.39 -12.79
N LEU A 14 0.97 -40.58 -13.72
CA LEU A 14 0.93 -39.11 -13.60
C LEU A 14 -0.49 -38.55 -13.76
N GLN A 15 -1.28 -39.11 -14.67
CA GLN A 15 -2.68 -38.71 -14.94
C GLN A 15 -3.67 -39.32 -13.94
N SER A 16 -3.24 -40.29 -13.13
CA SER A 16 -4.09 -40.97 -12.15
C SER A 16 -4.77 -40.04 -11.13
N SER A 17 -4.22 -38.83 -10.94
CA SER A 17 -4.75 -37.81 -10.03
C SER A 17 -5.47 -36.65 -10.74
N GLY A 18 -5.47 -36.64 -12.07
CA GLY A 18 -6.20 -35.69 -12.91
C GLY A 18 -5.45 -35.27 -14.18
N PRO A 19 -6.02 -34.32 -14.96
CA PRO A 19 -5.47 -33.92 -16.24
C PRO A 19 -4.19 -33.10 -16.07
N LEU A 20 -3.28 -33.25 -17.03
CA LEU A 20 -2.00 -32.53 -17.05
C LEU A 20 -2.12 -31.29 -17.94
N LEU A 21 -1.79 -30.12 -17.40
CA LEU A 21 -1.79 -28.83 -18.06
C LEU A 21 -0.36 -28.40 -18.40
N TRP A 22 -0.11 -27.98 -19.64
CA TRP A 22 1.19 -27.48 -20.05
C TRP A 22 1.51 -26.12 -19.41
N GLU A 23 2.58 -26.03 -18.62
CA GLU A 23 2.97 -24.77 -17.95
C GLU A 23 3.29 -23.68 -19.00
N LYS A 24 3.91 -24.06 -20.12
CA LYS A 24 4.22 -23.14 -21.24
C LYS A 24 2.99 -22.51 -21.90
N LYS A 25 1.80 -23.09 -21.71
CA LYS A 25 0.54 -22.58 -22.27
C LYS A 25 -0.13 -21.56 -21.35
N LEU A 26 0.27 -21.51 -20.08
CA LEU A 26 -0.30 -20.60 -19.09
C LEU A 26 0.09 -19.14 -19.34
N ARG A 27 -0.88 -18.26 -19.13
CA ARG A 27 -0.74 -16.80 -19.13
C ARG A 27 -1.46 -16.21 -17.91
N PRO A 28 -1.05 -15.02 -17.45
CA PRO A 28 -1.85 -14.27 -16.49
C PRO A 28 -3.27 -14.03 -17.05
N GLY A 29 -4.28 -14.20 -16.21
CA GLY A 29 -5.69 -14.07 -16.58
C GLY A 29 -6.32 -15.35 -17.16
N ASP A 30 -5.58 -16.44 -17.32
CA ASP A 30 -6.19 -17.71 -17.74
C ASP A 30 -7.17 -18.24 -16.69
N VAL A 31 -8.34 -18.66 -17.15
CA VAL A 31 -9.44 -19.16 -16.31
C VAL A 31 -9.54 -20.67 -16.47
N LEU A 32 -9.40 -21.39 -15.36
CA LEU A 32 -9.60 -22.83 -15.30
C LEU A 32 -11.02 -23.12 -14.80
N LEU A 33 -11.82 -23.83 -15.60
CA LEU A 33 -13.10 -24.38 -15.16
C LEU A 33 -12.98 -25.88 -14.93
N VAL A 34 -13.59 -26.38 -13.85
CA VAL A 34 -13.60 -27.80 -13.52
C VAL A 34 -14.95 -28.28 -12.99
N CYS A 35 -15.28 -29.54 -13.28
CA CYS A 35 -16.37 -30.27 -12.65
C CYS A 35 -15.82 -31.21 -11.58
N GLY A 36 -15.99 -30.82 -10.32
CA GLY A 36 -15.55 -31.61 -9.18
C GLY A 36 -16.39 -32.87 -8.99
N ASN A 37 -15.86 -33.82 -8.22
CA ASN A 37 -16.53 -35.09 -7.95
C ASN A 37 -17.53 -35.05 -6.78
N SER A 38 -17.69 -33.90 -6.12
CA SER A 38 -18.49 -33.77 -4.90
C SER A 38 -20.00 -33.66 -5.18
N PRO A 39 -20.88 -34.01 -4.20
CA PRO A 39 -22.30 -33.73 -4.30
C PRO A 39 -22.61 -32.25 -4.49
N PHE A 40 -21.82 -31.36 -3.88
CA PHE A 40 -21.98 -29.92 -4.02
C PHE A 40 -21.65 -29.44 -5.44
N SER A 41 -20.62 -30.01 -6.06
CA SER A 41 -20.28 -29.77 -7.47
C SER A 41 -21.45 -30.11 -8.40
N SER A 42 -22.12 -31.23 -8.11
CA SER A 42 -23.29 -31.68 -8.89
C SER A 42 -24.49 -30.73 -8.72
N LEU A 43 -24.65 -30.13 -7.53
CA LEU A 43 -25.67 -29.10 -7.29
C LEU A 43 -25.40 -27.84 -8.11
N ILE A 44 -24.15 -27.34 -8.13
CA ILE A 44 -23.79 -26.15 -8.92
C ILE A 44 -24.05 -26.39 -10.40
N VAL A 45 -23.60 -27.52 -10.94
CA VAL A 45 -23.84 -27.93 -12.34
C VAL A 45 -25.32 -27.91 -12.68
N LYS A 46 -26.15 -28.54 -11.83
CA LYS A 46 -27.60 -28.58 -12.03
C LYS A 46 -28.24 -27.19 -11.96
N ALA A 47 -27.78 -26.35 -11.04
CA ALA A 47 -28.35 -25.03 -10.80
C ALA A 47 -27.93 -24.00 -11.87
N SER A 48 -26.71 -24.09 -12.38
CA SER A 48 -26.15 -23.20 -13.40
C SER A 48 -26.33 -23.71 -14.84
N GLY A 49 -26.89 -24.92 -15.02
CA GLY A 49 -27.29 -25.42 -16.34
C GLY A 49 -26.15 -25.80 -17.28
N GLY A 50 -24.94 -26.09 -16.77
CA GLY A 50 -23.79 -26.45 -17.60
C GLY A 50 -22.82 -27.41 -16.90
N PRO A 51 -21.75 -27.85 -17.59
CA PRO A 51 -20.92 -28.97 -17.15
C PRO A 51 -19.96 -28.65 -16.00
N TYR A 52 -19.65 -27.37 -15.74
CA TYR A 52 -18.65 -26.97 -14.75
C TYR A 52 -19.26 -26.58 -13.41
N SER A 53 -18.51 -26.83 -12.34
CA SER A 53 -18.95 -26.52 -10.97
C SER A 53 -18.08 -25.47 -10.27
N HIS A 54 -16.94 -25.15 -10.86
CA HIS A 54 -15.91 -24.34 -10.21
C HIS A 54 -15.10 -23.58 -11.25
N ALA A 55 -14.67 -22.38 -10.86
CA ALA A 55 -13.82 -21.52 -11.65
C ALA A 55 -12.63 -21.04 -10.81
N ALA A 56 -11.46 -20.96 -11.42
CA ALA A 56 -10.23 -20.46 -10.81
C ALA A 56 -9.45 -19.66 -11.85
N ILE A 57 -8.55 -18.78 -11.42
CA ILE A 57 -7.83 -17.88 -12.32
C ILE A 57 -6.34 -17.84 -11.99
N TRP A 58 -5.50 -17.83 -13.03
CA TRP A 58 -4.06 -17.68 -12.90
C TRP A 58 -3.68 -16.20 -12.82
N ILE A 59 -3.13 -15.77 -11.69
CA ILE A 59 -2.74 -14.37 -11.45
C ILE A 59 -1.34 -14.28 -10.85
N HIS A 60 -0.75 -13.09 -10.85
CA HIS A 60 0.54 -12.87 -10.20
C HIS A 60 0.43 -12.87 -8.67
N GLY A 61 1.52 -13.24 -8.00
CA GLY A 61 1.67 -13.02 -6.56
C GLY A 61 1.64 -11.52 -6.24
N GLY A 62 0.99 -11.14 -5.14
CA GLY A 62 0.84 -9.73 -4.73
C GLY A 62 2.15 -9.06 -4.30
N ASP A 63 3.24 -9.81 -4.14
CA ASP A 63 4.53 -9.28 -3.71
C ASP A 63 5.30 -8.66 -4.89
N SER A 64 5.77 -7.43 -4.70
CA SER A 64 6.58 -6.71 -5.70
C SER A 64 7.87 -7.47 -5.99
N GLY A 65 7.99 -8.03 -7.20
CA GLY A 65 9.20 -8.70 -7.68
C GLY A 65 9.06 -10.19 -7.97
N ILE A 66 7.89 -10.79 -7.71
CA ILE A 66 7.64 -12.20 -8.06
C ILE A 66 6.68 -12.27 -9.25
N GLU A 67 7.23 -12.50 -10.44
CA GLU A 67 6.45 -12.68 -11.69
C GLU A 67 5.77 -14.05 -11.81
N SER A 68 5.91 -14.91 -10.79
CA SER A 68 5.30 -16.25 -10.78
C SER A 68 3.78 -16.17 -10.84
N LEU A 69 3.18 -17.09 -11.60
CA LEU A 69 1.74 -17.27 -11.69
C LEU A 69 1.27 -18.29 -10.66
N TYR A 70 0.18 -17.95 -9.98
CA TYR A 70 -0.47 -18.77 -8.98
C TYR A 70 -1.95 -18.92 -9.33
N LEU A 71 -2.49 -20.11 -9.08
CA LEU A 71 -3.92 -20.36 -9.24
C LEU A 71 -4.65 -19.76 -8.04
N ALA A 72 -5.40 -18.68 -8.26
CA ALA A 72 -6.31 -18.11 -7.29
C ALA A 72 -7.68 -18.79 -7.42
N GLU A 73 -8.23 -19.29 -6.31
CA GLU A 73 -9.55 -19.88 -6.28
C GLU A 73 -10.31 -19.54 -5.00
N SER A 74 -11.62 -19.68 -5.08
CA SER A 74 -12.52 -19.61 -3.92
C SER A 74 -13.24 -20.94 -3.79
N ASP A 75 -12.84 -21.75 -2.82
CA ASP A 75 -13.33 -23.12 -2.62
C ASP A 75 -13.82 -23.33 -1.17
N THR A 76 -14.17 -24.55 -0.79
CA THR A 76 -14.61 -24.85 0.59
C THR A 76 -13.60 -24.50 1.69
N SER A 77 -12.33 -24.28 1.34
CA SER A 77 -11.25 -23.87 2.25
C SER A 77 -11.18 -22.35 2.43
N GLY A 78 -11.78 -21.57 1.52
CA GLY A 78 -11.80 -20.12 1.51
C GLY A 78 -11.29 -19.53 0.19
N VAL A 79 -11.01 -18.23 0.18
CA VAL A 79 -10.41 -17.54 -0.97
C VAL A 79 -8.90 -17.44 -0.78
N GLY A 80 -8.13 -17.94 -1.76
CA GLY A 80 -6.69 -17.85 -1.71
C GLY A 80 -5.98 -18.49 -2.89
N PHE A 81 -4.66 -18.67 -2.75
CA PHE A 81 -3.86 -19.40 -3.72
C PHE A 81 -3.92 -20.90 -3.45
N THR A 82 -4.07 -21.65 -4.54
CA THR A 82 -3.84 -23.09 -4.57
C THR A 82 -2.49 -23.37 -5.20
N PHE A 83 -1.60 -23.94 -4.39
CA PHE A 83 -0.26 -24.26 -4.81
C PHE A 83 -0.24 -25.59 -5.57
N LEU A 84 -0.02 -25.51 -6.89
CA LEU A 84 0.14 -26.68 -7.74
C LEU A 84 1.61 -26.87 -8.09
N LEU A 85 2.16 -28.03 -7.70
CA LEU A 85 3.58 -28.32 -7.94
C LEU A 85 3.78 -28.70 -9.42
N PRO A 86 4.71 -28.05 -10.14
CA PRO A 86 5.04 -28.44 -11.49
C PRO A 86 5.75 -29.80 -11.48
N MET A 87 5.44 -30.60 -12.49
CA MET A 87 6.05 -31.89 -12.80
C MET A 87 6.81 -31.78 -14.12
N SER A 88 7.71 -32.72 -14.34
CA SER A 88 8.52 -32.78 -15.57
C SER A 88 8.12 -33.99 -16.39
N LEU A 89 7.67 -33.77 -17.62
CA LEU A 89 7.36 -34.81 -18.60
C LEU A 89 8.51 -34.94 -19.59
N TYR A 90 8.92 -36.18 -19.87
CA TYR A 90 9.99 -36.53 -20.79
C TYR A 90 9.38 -37.32 -21.95
N PRO A 91 9.16 -36.68 -23.12
CA PRO A 91 8.70 -37.37 -24.31
C PRO A 91 9.69 -38.47 -24.70
N GLY A 92 9.18 -39.64 -25.13
CA GLY A 92 9.99 -40.84 -25.39
C GLY A 92 11.30 -40.55 -26.15
N GLY A 93 12.44 -40.80 -25.49
CA GLY A 93 13.79 -40.65 -26.07
C GLY A 93 14.38 -39.23 -26.06
N GLN A 94 13.65 -38.21 -25.59
CA GLN A 94 14.17 -36.85 -25.46
C GLN A 94 14.86 -36.62 -24.10
N SER A 95 15.94 -35.85 -24.12
CA SER A 95 16.67 -35.42 -22.91
C SER A 95 16.07 -34.17 -22.25
N THR A 96 15.22 -33.44 -22.96
CA THR A 96 14.58 -32.21 -22.47
C THR A 96 13.23 -32.51 -21.83
N ALA A 97 13.06 -32.01 -20.61
CA ALA A 97 11.78 -32.08 -19.91
C ALA A 97 10.87 -30.93 -20.32
N GLU A 98 9.60 -31.23 -20.52
CA GLU A 98 8.55 -30.22 -20.58
C GLU A 98 7.83 -30.14 -19.24
N LYS A 99 7.54 -28.92 -18.77
CA LYS A 99 6.85 -28.75 -17.49
C LYS A 99 5.34 -28.83 -17.64
N VAL A 100 4.71 -29.59 -16.74
CA VAL A 100 3.27 -29.78 -16.66
C VAL A 100 2.78 -29.62 -15.24
N ILE A 101 1.53 -29.23 -15.08
CA ILE A 101 0.85 -29.11 -13.79
C ILE A 101 -0.30 -30.12 -13.77
N CYS A 102 -0.40 -30.94 -12.71
CA CYS A 102 -1.55 -31.83 -12.54
C CYS A 102 -2.70 -31.06 -11.90
N ILE A 103 -3.87 -31.05 -12.54
CA ILE A 103 -5.09 -30.55 -11.89
C ILE A 103 -5.58 -31.64 -10.93
N PRO A 104 -5.63 -31.38 -9.61
CA PRO A 104 -5.88 -32.42 -8.62
C PRO A 104 -7.34 -32.89 -8.59
N GLU A 105 -7.58 -34.00 -7.89
CA GLU A 105 -8.90 -34.61 -7.60
C GLU A 105 -9.65 -35.23 -8.78
N ASN A 106 -8.95 -35.41 -9.90
CA ASN A 106 -9.47 -36.06 -11.11
C ASN A 106 -10.86 -35.55 -11.53
N PRO A 107 -10.99 -34.25 -11.87
CA PRO A 107 -12.26 -33.65 -12.24
C PRO A 107 -12.89 -34.38 -13.44
N ARG A 108 -14.24 -34.41 -13.50
CA ARG A 108 -14.97 -35.10 -14.59
C ARG A 108 -14.86 -34.36 -15.91
N GLU A 109 -14.81 -33.03 -15.82
CA GLU A 109 -14.74 -32.11 -16.94
C GLU A 109 -13.76 -30.99 -16.58
N TRP A 110 -13.00 -30.50 -17.56
CA TRP A 110 -12.08 -29.38 -17.39
C TRP A 110 -11.91 -28.60 -18.69
N ILE A 111 -11.66 -27.30 -18.57
CA ILE A 111 -11.30 -26.45 -19.70
C ILE A 111 -10.46 -25.26 -19.23
N LEU A 112 -9.58 -24.77 -20.10
CA LEU A 112 -8.83 -23.54 -19.89
C LEU A 112 -9.35 -22.49 -20.87
N LEU A 113 -9.71 -21.33 -20.34
CA LEU A 113 -10.23 -20.20 -21.09
C LEU A 113 -9.30 -18.99 -20.96
N ARG A 114 -9.29 -18.12 -21.95
CA ARG A 114 -8.49 -16.89 -22.00
C ARG A 114 -9.29 -15.74 -22.61
N HIS A 115 -9.16 -14.57 -22.00
CA HIS A 115 -9.64 -13.34 -22.61
C HIS A 115 -8.64 -12.86 -23.68
N PRO A 116 -9.06 -12.63 -24.93
CA PRO A 116 -8.15 -12.31 -26.03
C PRO A 116 -7.36 -11.01 -25.78
N GLU A 117 -7.96 -10.03 -25.09
CA GLU A 117 -7.32 -8.75 -24.82
C GLU A 117 -6.31 -8.77 -23.66
N CYS A 118 -6.20 -9.86 -22.89
CA CYS A 118 -5.23 -9.96 -21.79
C CYS A 118 -3.78 -9.77 -22.26
N GLU A 119 -3.46 -10.16 -23.50
CA GLU A 119 -2.12 -9.99 -24.08
C GLU A 119 -1.72 -8.51 -24.24
N SER A 120 -2.69 -7.61 -24.34
CA SER A 120 -2.46 -6.17 -24.49
C SER A 120 -2.34 -5.41 -23.16
N ILE A 121 -2.58 -6.08 -22.03
CA ILE A 121 -2.53 -5.43 -20.72
C ILE A 121 -1.10 -5.39 -20.21
N ASP A 122 -0.66 -4.20 -19.80
CA ASP A 122 0.65 -4.02 -19.19
C ASP A 122 0.82 -4.82 -17.90
N LEU A 123 2.03 -5.33 -17.67
CA LEU A 123 2.36 -6.16 -16.51
C LEU A 123 2.09 -5.43 -15.18
N SER A 124 2.35 -4.12 -15.11
CA SER A 124 2.08 -3.35 -13.90
C SER A 124 0.59 -3.35 -13.54
N ARG A 125 -0.29 -3.27 -14.54
CA ARG A 125 -1.75 -3.33 -14.38
C ARG A 125 -2.21 -4.73 -14.01
N MET A 126 -1.63 -5.79 -14.59
CA MET A 126 -1.88 -7.18 -14.20
C MET A 126 -1.57 -7.41 -12.71
N ILE A 127 -0.38 -6.97 -12.27
CA ILE A 127 0.06 -7.09 -10.89
C ILE A 127 -0.85 -6.28 -9.96
N GLN A 128 -1.22 -5.06 -10.34
CA GLN A 128 -2.10 -4.23 -9.53
C GLN A 128 -3.49 -4.86 -9.36
N ALA A 129 -4.12 -5.34 -10.43
CA ALA A 129 -5.41 -6.02 -10.31
C ALA A 129 -5.32 -7.29 -9.46
N SER A 130 -4.20 -8.02 -9.54
CA SER A 130 -3.92 -9.18 -8.70
C SER A 130 -3.80 -8.79 -7.22
N LYS A 131 -3.09 -7.70 -6.92
CA LYS A 131 -2.95 -7.15 -5.56
C LYS A 131 -4.29 -6.70 -5.01
N ASP A 132 -5.04 -5.93 -5.79
CA ASP A 132 -6.34 -5.45 -5.33
C ASP A 132 -7.24 -6.66 -5.00
N LEU A 133 -7.25 -7.70 -5.85
CA LEU A 133 -8.05 -8.91 -5.62
C LEU A 133 -7.64 -9.61 -4.32
N GLN A 134 -6.33 -9.70 -4.04
CA GLN A 134 -5.79 -10.23 -2.79
C GLN A 134 -6.19 -9.39 -1.58
N GLU A 135 -6.06 -8.07 -1.67
CA GLU A 135 -6.44 -7.15 -0.59
C GLU A 135 -7.92 -7.25 -0.26
N ASN A 136 -8.77 -7.39 -1.26
CA ASN A 136 -10.22 -7.31 -1.06
C ASN A 136 -10.88 -8.67 -0.84
N ASP A 137 -10.37 -9.77 -1.38
CA ASP A 137 -11.10 -11.05 -1.39
C ASP A 137 -10.35 -12.19 -0.74
N PHE A 138 -9.02 -12.16 -0.66
CA PHE A 138 -8.25 -13.28 -0.09
C PHE A 138 -8.39 -13.37 1.43
N TYR A 139 -8.25 -14.60 1.92
CA TYR A 139 -8.37 -14.95 3.33
C TYR A 139 -9.76 -14.67 3.90
N LYS A 140 -10.77 -14.83 3.06
CA LYS A 140 -12.18 -14.76 3.43
C LYS A 140 -12.83 -16.13 3.38
N THR A 141 -13.90 -16.31 4.14
CA THR A 141 -14.66 -17.56 4.20
C THR A 141 -15.51 -17.73 2.96
N TYR A 142 -15.55 -18.95 2.41
CA TYR A 142 -16.34 -19.22 1.22
C TYR A 142 -17.84 -19.12 1.52
N SER A 143 -18.59 -18.33 0.74
CA SER A 143 -20.03 -18.16 0.88
C SER A 143 -20.78 -18.81 -0.28
N ALA A 144 -20.68 -20.14 -0.35
CA ALA A 144 -21.13 -20.92 -1.51
C ALA A 144 -22.64 -20.81 -1.80
N VAL A 145 -23.48 -20.98 -0.77
CA VAL A 145 -24.92 -21.21 -0.97
C VAL A 145 -25.69 -19.92 -1.29
N PRO A 146 -25.53 -18.81 -0.54
CA PRO A 146 -26.23 -17.57 -0.88
C PRO A 146 -25.79 -17.00 -2.23
N ARG A 147 -24.48 -17.06 -2.51
CA ARG A 147 -23.93 -16.57 -3.78
C ARG A 147 -24.33 -17.43 -4.96
N LEU A 148 -24.40 -18.75 -4.79
CA LEU A 148 -24.96 -19.63 -5.82
C LEU A 148 -26.40 -19.25 -6.15
N LEU A 149 -27.22 -18.86 -5.16
CA LEU A 149 -28.59 -18.40 -5.42
C LEU A 149 -28.66 -17.03 -6.11
N GLU A 150 -27.67 -16.17 -5.91
CA GLU A 150 -27.53 -14.90 -6.64
C GLU A 150 -27.07 -15.11 -8.08
N ALA A 151 -26.25 -16.13 -8.33
CA ALA A 151 -25.68 -16.45 -9.64
C ALA A 151 -26.57 -17.32 -10.54
N ILE A 152 -27.75 -17.75 -10.08
CA ILE A 152 -28.67 -18.60 -10.85
C ILE A 152 -30.02 -17.93 -11.07
N THR A 153 -30.61 -18.18 -12.23
CA THR A 153 -31.97 -17.79 -12.56
C THR A 153 -32.95 -18.90 -12.16
N LEU A 154 -33.68 -18.71 -11.04
CA LEU A 154 -34.80 -19.58 -10.65
C LEU A 154 -36.13 -18.82 -10.79
N PRO A 155 -37.28 -19.53 -10.97
CA PRO A 155 -38.60 -18.91 -10.88
C PRO A 155 -38.82 -18.20 -9.52
N ASP A 156 -39.56 -17.09 -9.52
CA ASP A 156 -39.63 -16.14 -8.39
C ASP A 156 -40.02 -16.77 -7.04
N PHE A 157 -41.01 -17.67 -7.04
CA PHE A 157 -41.54 -18.26 -5.79
C PHE A 157 -40.57 -19.25 -5.10
N PRO A 158 -39.98 -20.25 -5.79
CA PRO A 158 -38.95 -21.11 -5.19
C PRO A 158 -37.62 -20.39 -4.91
N HIS A 159 -37.28 -19.33 -5.66
CA HIS A 159 -36.07 -18.52 -5.41
C HIS A 159 -36.13 -17.83 -4.04
N LEU A 160 -37.26 -17.20 -3.72
CA LEU A 160 -37.50 -16.53 -2.43
C LEU A 160 -37.34 -17.51 -1.26
N LEU A 161 -37.96 -18.69 -1.33
CA LEU A 161 -37.86 -19.71 -0.27
C LEU A 161 -36.43 -20.23 -0.11
N ALA A 162 -35.75 -20.54 -1.23
CA ALA A 162 -34.36 -20.98 -1.20
C ALA A 162 -33.43 -19.91 -0.61
N LYS A 163 -33.67 -18.63 -0.93
CA LYS A 163 -32.91 -17.49 -0.37
C LYS A 163 -33.07 -17.39 1.14
N HIS A 164 -34.28 -17.56 1.66
CA HIS A 164 -34.53 -17.54 3.11
C HIS A 164 -33.85 -18.71 3.82
N VAL A 165 -33.87 -19.91 3.24
CA VAL A 165 -33.19 -21.08 3.79
C VAL A 165 -31.68 -20.91 3.76
N ALA A 166 -31.11 -20.39 2.66
CA ALA A 166 -29.68 -20.10 2.55
C ALA A 166 -29.24 -19.04 3.56
N GLN A 167 -30.04 -17.98 3.75
CA GLN A 167 -29.79 -16.97 4.78
C GLN A 167 -29.86 -17.54 6.20
N ALA A 168 -30.80 -18.44 6.48
CA ALA A 168 -30.92 -19.11 7.78
C ALA A 168 -29.74 -20.05 8.06
N ILE A 169 -29.31 -20.85 7.08
CA ILE A 169 -28.11 -21.71 7.19
C ILE A 169 -26.87 -20.85 7.43
N GLU A 170 -26.77 -19.71 6.75
CA GLU A 170 -25.70 -18.73 6.97
C GLU A 170 -25.70 -18.11 8.37
N SER A 171 -26.87 -17.73 8.90
CA SER A 171 -26.98 -17.19 10.26
C SER A 171 -26.57 -18.21 11.35
N CYS A 172 -26.60 -19.50 11.02
CA CYS A 172 -26.19 -20.59 11.90
C CYS A 172 -24.76 -21.08 11.66
N ARG A 173 -23.95 -20.38 10.84
CA ARG A 173 -22.55 -20.75 10.61
C ARG A 173 -21.70 -20.57 11.88
N PHE A 174 -20.78 -21.51 12.07
CA PHE A 174 -19.83 -21.49 13.18
C PHE A 174 -18.55 -20.69 12.88
N ASP A 175 -18.27 -20.35 11.62
CA ASP A 175 -17.10 -19.56 11.24
C ASP A 175 -17.36 -18.06 11.38
N LYS A 176 -16.40 -17.34 11.99
CA LYS A 176 -16.49 -15.89 12.25
C LYS A 176 -15.88 -15.02 11.15
N GLY A 177 -15.36 -15.62 10.07
CA GLY A 177 -14.63 -14.89 9.05
C GLY A 177 -15.55 -14.09 8.11
N THR A 178 -15.03 -13.00 7.56
CA THR A 178 -15.71 -12.19 6.54
C THR A 178 -15.95 -12.99 5.28
N ARG A 179 -17.11 -12.79 4.63
CA ARG A 179 -17.51 -13.55 3.44
C ARG A 179 -16.67 -13.17 2.22
N GLY A 180 -16.12 -14.18 1.57
CA GLY A 180 -15.38 -14.09 0.32
C GLY A 180 -16.27 -14.25 -0.91
N ALA A 181 -15.68 -13.95 -2.06
CA ALA A 181 -16.32 -14.10 -3.37
C ALA A 181 -16.68 -15.56 -3.66
N PHE A 182 -17.72 -15.79 -4.46
CA PHE A 182 -17.94 -17.08 -5.11
C PHE A 182 -16.83 -17.38 -6.15
N CYS A 183 -16.64 -18.64 -6.55
CA CYS A 183 -15.52 -19.02 -7.42
C CYS A 183 -15.51 -18.27 -8.76
N SER A 184 -16.68 -18.10 -9.38
CA SER A 184 -16.85 -17.32 -10.62
C SER A 184 -16.89 -15.81 -10.38
N GLU A 185 -17.42 -15.36 -9.22
CA GLU A 185 -17.38 -13.94 -8.82
C GLU A 185 -15.93 -13.46 -8.68
N LEU A 186 -15.03 -14.27 -8.12
CA LEU A 186 -13.60 -13.97 -8.00
C LEU A 186 -12.97 -13.71 -9.38
N VAL A 187 -13.28 -14.58 -10.35
CA VAL A 187 -12.81 -14.46 -11.74
C VAL A 187 -13.36 -13.19 -12.39
N ALA A 188 -14.67 -12.97 -12.32
CA ALA A 188 -15.31 -11.81 -12.93
C ALA A 188 -14.82 -10.49 -12.31
N THR A 189 -14.57 -10.48 -11.00
CA THR A 189 -14.01 -9.33 -10.27
C THR A 189 -12.61 -8.98 -10.75
N PHE A 190 -11.77 -9.98 -11.06
CA PHE A 190 -10.44 -9.72 -11.62
C PHE A 190 -10.51 -9.00 -12.97
N PHE A 191 -11.33 -9.48 -13.92
CA PHE A 191 -11.50 -8.82 -15.22
C PHE A 191 -12.12 -7.42 -15.09
N SER A 192 -13.08 -7.24 -14.18
CA SER A 192 -13.64 -5.92 -13.88
C SER A 192 -12.57 -4.92 -13.45
N ARG A 193 -11.63 -5.32 -12.59
CA ARG A 193 -10.52 -4.46 -12.14
C ARG A 193 -9.51 -4.12 -13.23
N LEU A 194 -9.39 -4.99 -14.22
CA LEU A 194 -8.58 -4.71 -15.41
C LEU A 194 -9.26 -3.75 -16.38
N GLY A 195 -10.55 -3.46 -16.19
CA GLY A 195 -11.37 -2.76 -17.17
C GLY A 195 -11.59 -3.58 -18.43
N LEU A 196 -11.56 -4.92 -18.33
CA LEU A 196 -11.88 -5.83 -19.42
C LEU A 196 -13.33 -6.27 -19.29
N GLU A 197 -14.09 -6.09 -20.35
CA GLU A 197 -15.49 -6.49 -20.42
C GLU A 197 -15.59 -8.01 -20.62
N LEU A 198 -16.06 -8.72 -19.60
CA LEU A 198 -16.17 -10.19 -19.67
C LEU A 198 -17.44 -10.66 -20.40
N PHE A 199 -18.53 -9.92 -20.23
CA PHE A 199 -19.85 -10.20 -20.81
C PHE A 199 -20.39 -8.97 -21.52
N THR A 200 -20.93 -9.16 -22.71
CA THR A 200 -21.52 -8.08 -23.54
C THR A 200 -22.78 -7.45 -22.96
N ASP A 201 -23.42 -8.10 -21.99
CA ASP A 201 -24.61 -7.60 -21.29
C ASP A 201 -24.28 -6.79 -20.02
N GLY A 202 -23.00 -6.65 -19.67
CA GLY A 202 -22.54 -5.84 -18.54
C GLY A 202 -22.98 -6.37 -17.18
N ARG A 203 -23.30 -7.66 -17.04
CA ARG A 203 -23.75 -8.24 -15.76
C ARG A 203 -22.70 -8.08 -14.65
N ASP A 204 -23.19 -7.90 -13.43
CA ASP A 204 -22.33 -7.72 -12.26
C ASP A 204 -21.57 -9.01 -11.89
N PRO A 205 -20.32 -8.93 -11.40
CA PRO A 205 -19.50 -10.09 -11.04
C PRO A 205 -20.18 -11.10 -10.10
N HIS A 206 -20.99 -10.62 -9.16
CA HIS A 206 -21.65 -11.47 -8.15
C HIS A 206 -22.81 -12.31 -8.72
N THR A 207 -23.26 -12.01 -9.94
CA THR A 207 -24.33 -12.74 -10.63
C THR A 207 -23.81 -13.83 -11.58
N VAL A 208 -22.49 -13.95 -11.68
CA VAL A 208 -21.83 -14.84 -12.65
C VAL A 208 -21.72 -16.25 -12.07
N SER A 209 -22.15 -17.25 -12.85
CA SER A 209 -21.92 -18.67 -12.57
C SER A 209 -20.70 -19.22 -13.33
N PRO A 210 -20.10 -20.37 -12.94
CA PRO A 210 -18.99 -20.95 -13.69
C PRO A 210 -19.34 -21.30 -15.14
N ASN A 211 -20.61 -21.62 -15.43
CA ASN A 211 -21.05 -21.98 -16.78
C ASN A 211 -21.40 -20.76 -17.63
N ASP A 212 -21.58 -19.59 -17.02
CA ASP A 212 -21.78 -18.35 -17.77
C ASP A 212 -20.58 -18.05 -18.67
N PHE A 213 -19.37 -18.47 -18.25
CA PHE A 213 -18.15 -18.30 -19.04
C PHE A 213 -18.13 -19.05 -20.38
N LEU A 214 -19.09 -19.96 -20.62
CA LEU A 214 -19.27 -20.66 -21.90
C LEU A 214 -20.35 -20.04 -22.78
N LEU A 215 -21.10 -19.07 -22.27
CA LEU A 215 -22.19 -18.45 -23.02
C LEU A 215 -21.64 -17.65 -24.22
N PRO A 216 -22.37 -17.57 -25.34
CA PRO A 216 -21.95 -16.77 -26.50
C PRO A 216 -21.66 -15.30 -26.20
N GLU A 217 -22.30 -14.76 -25.16
CA GLU A 217 -22.13 -13.39 -24.69
C GLU A 217 -20.83 -13.16 -23.91
N CYS A 218 -20.14 -14.23 -23.49
CA CYS A 218 -18.87 -14.20 -22.79
C CYS A 218 -17.70 -14.06 -23.78
N ARG A 219 -16.75 -13.18 -23.48
CA ARG A 219 -15.58 -12.94 -24.33
C ARG A 219 -14.42 -13.93 -24.13
N LEU A 220 -14.53 -14.84 -23.17
CA LEU A 220 -13.51 -15.85 -22.93
C LEU A 220 -13.50 -16.88 -24.06
N THR A 221 -12.30 -17.23 -24.52
CA THR A 221 -12.08 -18.20 -25.60
C THR A 221 -11.30 -19.40 -25.10
N VAL A 222 -11.54 -20.57 -25.70
CA VAL A 222 -10.85 -21.82 -25.31
C VAL A 222 -9.37 -21.76 -25.70
N VAL A 223 -8.49 -22.09 -24.74
CA VAL A 223 -7.07 -22.27 -25.03
C VAL A 223 -6.85 -23.70 -25.54
N THR A 224 -6.72 -23.83 -26.87
CA THR A 224 -6.49 -25.14 -27.49
C THR A 224 -5.12 -25.72 -27.12
N ASP A 225 -5.06 -27.04 -27.04
CA ASP A 225 -3.83 -27.79 -26.71
C ASP A 225 -3.19 -27.37 -25.37
N ALA A 226 -4.01 -26.85 -24.44
CA ALA A 226 -3.56 -26.53 -23.09
C ALA A 226 -3.24 -27.80 -22.29
N PHE A 227 -4.06 -28.83 -22.43
CA PHE A 227 -3.90 -30.09 -21.72
C PHE A 227 -3.16 -31.14 -22.55
N VAL A 228 -2.47 -32.03 -21.86
CA VAL A 228 -1.75 -33.15 -22.46
C VAL A 228 -2.75 -34.17 -22.99
N ASP A 229 -2.74 -34.40 -24.31
CA ASP A 229 -3.43 -35.52 -24.93
C ASP A 229 -2.53 -36.77 -24.91
N ALA A 230 -2.92 -37.78 -24.14
CA ALA A 230 -2.19 -39.03 -24.01
C ALA A 230 -2.06 -39.78 -25.35
N GLY A 231 -3.02 -39.62 -26.27
CA GLY A 231 -2.99 -40.23 -27.60
C GLY A 231 -1.95 -39.61 -28.54
N SER A 232 -1.58 -38.35 -28.30
CA SER A 232 -0.59 -37.60 -29.09
C SER A 232 0.86 -37.80 -28.64
N LEU A 233 1.08 -38.45 -27.49
CA LEU A 233 2.41 -38.59 -26.90
C LEU A 233 3.20 -39.78 -27.47
N LEU A 234 4.52 -39.63 -27.54
CA LEU A 234 5.42 -40.68 -28.01
C LEU A 234 5.40 -41.89 -27.06
N PRO A 235 5.47 -43.13 -27.58
CA PRO A 235 5.62 -44.32 -26.76
C PRO A 235 6.84 -44.22 -25.82
N GLY A 236 6.68 -44.64 -24.56
CA GLY A 236 7.74 -44.58 -23.55
C GLY A 236 7.90 -43.23 -22.86
N THR A 237 6.98 -42.28 -23.08
CA THR A 237 6.90 -41.03 -22.31
C THR A 237 6.73 -41.32 -20.82
N TYR A 238 7.54 -40.66 -19.98
CA TYR A 238 7.52 -40.78 -18.53
C TYR A 238 7.66 -39.41 -17.89
N GLY A 239 7.49 -39.32 -16.57
CA GLY A 239 7.76 -38.08 -15.86
C GLY A 239 8.23 -38.26 -14.43
N TYR A 240 8.65 -37.14 -13.85
CA TYR A 240 9.07 -37.01 -12.47
C TYR A 240 8.19 -35.97 -11.77
N GLY A 241 7.71 -36.32 -10.58
CA GLY A 241 6.88 -35.45 -9.77
C GLY A 241 6.06 -36.22 -8.73
N THR A 242 5.29 -35.47 -7.94
CA THR A 242 4.25 -36.03 -7.08
C THR A 242 2.90 -35.93 -7.80
N PRO A 243 2.26 -37.06 -8.17
CA PRO A 243 0.90 -37.03 -8.68
C PRO A 243 -0.10 -36.73 -7.57
N TYR A 244 0.26 -37.00 -6.31
CA TYR A 244 -0.59 -36.70 -5.19
C TYR A 244 -0.43 -35.25 -4.78
N GLN A 245 -1.34 -34.42 -5.28
CA GLN A 245 -1.57 -33.07 -4.79
C GLN A 245 -2.97 -33.06 -4.20
N LYS A 246 -3.07 -32.94 -2.88
CA LYS A 246 -4.36 -32.75 -2.22
C LYS A 246 -4.70 -31.26 -2.31
N ARG A 247 -5.92 -30.91 -2.70
CA ARG A 247 -6.53 -29.62 -2.34
C ARG A 247 -6.88 -29.62 -0.85
N SER A 248 -5.95 -30.01 0.02
CA SER A 248 -6.24 -30.01 1.45
C SER A 248 -5.89 -28.64 1.99
N ASN A 249 -6.93 -27.91 2.42
CA ASN A 249 -6.92 -26.89 3.47
C ASN A 249 -5.53 -26.67 4.06
N ASP A 250 -4.80 -25.73 3.49
CA ASP A 250 -3.54 -25.30 4.07
C ASP A 250 -3.86 -24.80 5.50
N PRO A 251 -3.30 -25.40 6.57
CA PRO A 251 -3.46 -24.88 7.92
C PRO A 251 -3.13 -23.39 7.99
N PHE A 252 -2.21 -22.94 7.13
CA PHE A 252 -1.89 -21.53 6.93
C PHE A 252 -3.07 -20.72 6.40
N LEU A 253 -3.77 -21.18 5.35
CA LEU A 253 -4.94 -20.48 4.79
C LEU A 253 -6.04 -20.30 5.85
N ARG A 254 -6.34 -21.35 6.62
CA ARG A 254 -7.31 -21.27 7.72
C ARG A 254 -6.88 -20.30 8.82
N ALA A 255 -5.60 -20.32 9.20
CA ALA A 255 -5.06 -19.37 10.17
C ALA A 255 -5.17 -17.93 9.65
N MET A 256 -4.85 -17.69 8.37
CA MET A 256 -4.98 -16.38 7.73
C MET A 256 -6.44 -15.91 7.70
N ILE A 257 -7.39 -16.78 7.33
CA ILE A 257 -8.82 -16.46 7.36
C ILE A 257 -9.27 -16.08 8.77
N SER A 258 -8.86 -16.84 9.79
CA SER A 258 -9.24 -16.58 11.18
C SER A 258 -8.70 -15.26 11.73
N ASN A 259 -7.57 -14.78 11.18
CA ASN A 259 -6.88 -13.58 11.63
C ASN A 259 -7.12 -12.37 10.71
N ARG A 260 -7.86 -12.51 9.60
CA ARG A 260 -8.05 -11.46 8.60
C ARG A 260 -8.57 -10.16 9.21
N ASP A 261 -9.59 -10.24 10.07
CA ASP A 261 -10.16 -9.07 10.75
C ASP A 261 -9.13 -8.35 11.64
N VAL A 262 -8.17 -9.08 12.21
CA VAL A 262 -7.09 -8.50 13.02
C VAL A 262 -6.11 -7.78 12.11
N TYR A 263 -5.73 -8.38 10.98
CA TYR A 263 -4.88 -7.74 9.97
C TYR A 263 -5.53 -6.47 9.41
N ASP A 264 -6.81 -6.51 9.05
CA ASP A 264 -7.54 -5.33 8.56
C ASP A 264 -7.56 -4.20 9.59
N LYS A 265 -7.80 -4.52 10.87
CA LYS A 265 -7.75 -3.53 11.96
C LYS A 265 -6.36 -2.93 12.14
N ILE A 266 -5.30 -3.75 12.05
CA ILE A 266 -3.92 -3.28 12.14
C ILE A 266 -3.63 -2.35 10.96
N THR A 267 -3.95 -2.74 9.73
CA THR A 267 -3.72 -1.93 8.53
C THR A 267 -4.47 -0.61 8.59
N VAL A 268 -5.74 -0.61 8.99
CA VAL A 268 -6.53 0.62 9.17
C VAL A 268 -5.94 1.50 10.27
N SER A 269 -5.52 0.91 11.39
CA SER A 269 -4.87 1.63 12.50
C SER A 269 -3.54 2.27 12.06
N MET A 270 -2.72 1.55 11.30
CA MET A 270 -1.45 2.05 10.75
C MET A 270 -1.69 3.21 9.78
N LYS A 271 -2.59 3.06 8.79
CA LYS A 271 -2.97 4.14 7.87
C LYS A 271 -3.52 5.36 8.62
N GLY A 272 -4.29 5.13 9.69
CA GLY A 272 -4.78 6.17 10.60
C GLY A 272 -3.64 6.90 11.33
N ALA A 273 -2.65 6.17 11.82
CA ALA A 273 -1.48 6.74 12.48
C ALA A 273 -0.60 7.54 11.51
N GLU A 274 -0.35 7.03 10.30
CA GLU A 274 0.36 7.74 9.23
C GLU A 274 -0.36 9.05 8.85
N SER A 275 -1.67 9.00 8.67
CA SER A 275 -2.49 10.17 8.38
C SER A 275 -2.45 11.19 9.52
N ALA A 276 -2.56 10.74 10.77
CA ALA A 276 -2.47 11.61 11.94
C ALA A 276 -1.08 12.25 12.09
N GLN A 277 -0.02 11.51 11.77
CA GLN A 277 1.34 12.03 11.73
C GLN A 277 1.49 13.09 10.64
N GLN A 278 0.95 12.87 9.44
CA GLN A 278 0.96 13.83 8.34
C GLN A 278 0.12 15.09 8.64
N GLU A 279 -0.99 14.94 9.37
CA GLU A 279 -1.80 16.08 9.81
C GLU A 279 -1.08 16.90 10.88
N ALA A 280 -0.47 16.24 11.87
CA ALA A 280 0.35 16.89 12.90
C ALA A 280 1.53 17.64 12.25
N TYR A 281 2.18 17.02 11.27
CA TYR A 281 3.23 17.62 10.44
C TYR A 281 2.76 18.93 9.78
N THR A 282 1.60 18.89 9.12
CA THR A 282 1.03 20.06 8.43
C THR A 282 0.69 21.19 9.41
N ARG A 283 0.17 20.85 10.60
CA ARG A 283 -0.18 21.82 11.65
C ARG A 283 1.04 22.55 12.23
N ILE A 284 2.20 21.89 12.33
CA ILE A 284 3.42 22.49 12.89
C ILE A 284 4.12 23.37 11.85
N ILE A 285 4.33 22.87 10.63
CA ILE A 285 5.20 23.53 9.65
C ILE A 285 4.49 24.68 8.92
N THR A 286 3.20 24.54 8.60
CA THR A 286 2.48 25.55 7.82
C THR A 286 2.48 26.94 8.48
N PRO A 287 2.23 27.08 9.80
CA PRO A 287 2.33 28.38 10.46
C PRO A 287 3.75 28.97 10.45
N HIS A 288 4.79 28.14 10.51
CA HIS A 288 6.17 28.61 10.44
C HIS A 288 6.50 29.15 9.05
N ILE A 289 6.01 28.50 8.00
CA ILE A 289 6.19 28.99 6.62
C ILE A 289 5.43 30.30 6.41
N LYS A 290 4.15 30.36 6.83
CA LYS A 290 3.30 31.55 6.63
C LYS A 290 3.80 32.80 7.35
N ASN A 291 4.49 32.65 8.47
CA ASN A 291 4.96 33.78 9.29
C ASN A 291 6.42 34.18 9.01
N ALA A 292 7.07 33.56 8.02
CA ALA A 292 8.49 33.76 7.77
C ALA A 292 8.81 35.18 7.32
N ASP A 293 8.11 35.70 6.31
CA ASP A 293 8.30 37.06 5.79
C ASP A 293 8.17 38.13 6.89
N ALA A 294 7.16 37.96 7.76
CA ALA A 294 6.95 38.87 8.89
C ALA A 294 8.11 38.83 9.89
N MET A 295 8.70 37.65 10.13
CA MET A 295 9.85 37.52 11.02
C MET A 295 11.14 38.02 10.39
N GLU A 296 11.36 37.79 9.09
CA GLU A 296 12.50 38.37 8.36
C GLU A 296 12.44 39.89 8.37
N HIS A 297 11.25 40.46 8.16
CA HIS A 297 11.05 41.89 8.28
C HIS A 297 11.39 42.42 9.69
N GLN A 298 10.93 41.72 10.74
CA GLN A 298 11.29 42.10 12.11
C GLN A 298 12.80 42.02 12.38
N PHE A 299 13.50 41.02 11.84
CA PHE A 299 14.97 40.97 11.94
C PHE A 299 15.61 42.19 11.27
N ALA A 300 15.20 42.53 10.05
CA ALA A 300 15.72 43.68 9.31
C ALA A 300 15.47 44.99 10.06
N GLU A 301 14.25 45.21 10.57
CA GLU A 301 13.90 46.39 11.39
C GLU A 301 14.78 46.49 12.63
N GLN A 302 14.99 45.39 13.36
CA GLN A 302 15.80 45.42 14.58
C GLN A 302 17.29 45.65 14.28
N ILE A 303 17.80 45.15 13.16
CA ILE A 303 19.17 45.40 12.70
C ILE A 303 19.34 46.89 12.36
N ALA A 304 18.47 47.46 11.53
CA ALA A 304 18.52 48.88 11.17
C ALA A 304 18.42 49.79 12.41
N LEU A 305 17.53 49.45 13.35
CA LEU A 305 17.41 50.13 14.63
C LEU A 305 18.64 49.94 15.54
N ALA A 306 19.46 48.91 15.35
CA ALA A 306 20.69 48.75 16.13
C ALA A 306 21.83 49.57 15.53
N GLU A 307 21.91 49.62 14.19
CA GLU A 307 22.88 50.41 13.43
C GLU A 307 22.72 51.90 13.68
N GLN A 308 21.48 52.41 13.61
CA GLN A 308 21.17 53.82 13.89
C GLN A 308 21.63 54.26 15.29
N TRP A 309 21.74 53.31 16.23
CA TRP A 309 22.10 53.56 17.62
C TRP A 309 23.56 53.20 17.92
N HIS A 310 24.34 52.85 16.90
CA HIS A 310 25.74 52.46 17.00
C HIS A 310 25.98 51.28 17.97
N GLU A 311 25.03 50.34 18.07
CA GLU A 311 25.17 49.11 18.88
C GLU A 311 25.78 47.95 18.07
N TYR A 312 27.02 48.10 17.59
CA TYR A 312 27.63 47.17 16.62
C TYR A 312 27.68 45.69 17.06
N GLU A 313 28.00 45.40 18.32
CA GLU A 313 27.97 44.02 18.85
C GLU A 313 26.58 43.37 18.75
N TYR A 314 25.54 44.18 18.82
CA TYR A 314 24.16 43.73 18.76
C TYR A 314 23.68 43.55 17.32
N VAL A 315 24.18 44.37 16.39
CA VAL A 315 24.01 44.18 14.93
C VAL A 315 24.53 42.82 14.52
N GLU A 316 25.79 42.51 14.84
CA GLU A 316 26.42 41.23 14.50
C GLU A 316 25.62 40.03 15.04
N LYS A 317 25.15 40.14 16.29
CA LYS A 317 24.34 39.10 16.92
C LYS A 317 22.99 38.91 16.23
N LEU A 318 22.30 39.98 15.87
CA LEU A 318 21.03 39.90 15.16
C LEU A 318 21.20 39.33 13.75
N GLN A 319 22.25 39.73 13.03
CA GLN A 319 22.57 39.18 11.71
C GLN A 319 22.80 37.67 11.75
N ARG A 320 23.56 37.16 12.74
CA ARG A 320 23.74 35.70 12.92
C ARG A 320 22.42 34.96 13.10
N TYR A 321 21.50 35.50 13.90
CA TYR A 321 20.20 34.88 14.10
C TYR A 321 19.27 35.02 12.90
N ALA A 322 19.35 36.11 12.14
CA ALA A 322 18.62 36.28 10.89
C ALA A 322 19.07 35.25 9.84
N ILE A 323 20.38 35.04 9.69
CA ILE A 323 20.95 34.01 8.80
C ILE A 323 20.46 32.62 9.21
N MET A 324 20.56 32.30 10.51
CA MET A 324 20.07 31.02 11.03
C MET A 324 18.57 30.83 10.77
N PHE A 325 17.76 31.88 10.95
CA PHE A 325 16.33 31.84 10.64
C PHE A 325 16.08 31.54 9.16
N LYS A 326 16.69 32.33 8.28
CA LYS A 326 16.53 32.21 6.82
C LYS A 326 16.97 30.85 6.30
N TYR A 327 18.13 30.37 6.74
CA TYR A 327 18.63 29.04 6.38
C TYR A 327 17.64 27.94 6.78
N SER A 328 17.14 28.01 8.02
CA SER A 328 16.24 26.98 8.54
C SER A 328 14.87 27.00 7.86
N HIS A 329 14.38 28.19 7.51
CA HIS A 329 13.16 28.35 6.74
C HIS A 329 13.30 27.72 5.34
N ARG A 330 14.39 28.05 4.63
CA ARG A 330 14.68 27.49 3.30
C ARG A 330 14.88 25.98 3.36
N LEU A 331 15.52 25.48 4.43
CA LEU A 331 15.69 24.05 4.65
C LEU A 331 14.34 23.33 4.74
N LEU A 332 13.38 23.88 5.50
CA LEU A 332 12.03 23.31 5.59
C LEU A 332 11.30 23.33 4.24
N GLN A 333 11.40 24.42 3.48
CA GLN A 333 10.79 24.51 2.14
C GLN A 333 11.34 23.42 1.22
N ASN A 334 12.66 23.25 1.16
CA ASN A 334 13.29 22.23 0.33
C ASN A 334 12.90 20.80 0.72
N VAL A 335 12.78 20.52 2.02
CA VAL A 335 12.28 19.21 2.49
C VAL A 335 10.84 18.99 2.02
N CYS A 336 9.97 20.00 2.11
CA CYS A 336 8.58 19.92 1.65
C CYS A 336 8.48 19.71 0.13
N GLU A 337 9.26 20.46 -0.66
CA GLU A 337 9.29 20.35 -2.13
C GLU A 337 9.77 18.98 -2.59
N LEU A 338 10.85 18.46 -1.99
CA LEU A 338 11.39 17.15 -2.32
C LEU A 338 10.42 16.04 -1.91
N LYS A 339 9.74 16.17 -0.78
CA LYS A 339 8.68 15.23 -0.40
C LYS A 339 7.57 15.17 -1.45
N HIS A 340 7.14 16.32 -1.99
CA HIS A 340 6.13 16.34 -3.04
C HIS A 340 6.64 15.67 -4.32
N HIS A 341 7.87 15.98 -4.74
CA HIS A 341 8.49 15.39 -5.92
C HIS A 341 8.59 13.86 -5.81
N TYR A 342 9.06 13.35 -4.67
CA TYR A 342 9.21 11.92 -4.43
C TYR A 342 7.89 11.17 -4.33
N TRP A 343 6.83 11.81 -3.82
CA TRP A 343 5.51 11.17 -3.70
C TRP A 343 4.65 11.33 -4.97
N SER A 344 5.03 12.20 -5.91
CA SER A 344 4.30 12.42 -7.17
C SER A 344 4.57 11.40 -8.28
N GLY A 345 5.47 10.42 -8.06
CA GLY A 345 5.53 9.19 -8.88
C GLY A 345 6.62 9.11 -9.96
N ASP A 346 7.52 10.10 -10.07
CA ASP A 346 8.50 10.14 -11.17
C ASP A 346 9.80 9.35 -10.93
N ASN A 347 9.99 8.70 -9.77
CA ASN A 347 11.25 8.03 -9.47
C ASN A 347 11.08 6.73 -8.65
N PRO A 348 10.96 5.55 -9.30
CA PRO A 348 10.64 4.27 -8.65
C PRO A 348 11.78 3.66 -7.81
N LEU A 349 12.93 4.33 -7.68
CA LEU A 349 14.12 3.83 -6.99
C LEU A 349 14.36 4.45 -5.59
N ILE A 350 13.43 5.26 -5.09
CA ILE A 350 13.62 5.95 -3.82
C ILE A 350 13.37 4.99 -2.66
N ASP A 351 14.40 4.80 -1.85
CA ASP A 351 14.25 4.23 -0.51
C ASP A 351 13.43 5.19 0.37
N ILE A 352 12.12 4.95 0.44
CA ILE A 352 11.15 5.76 1.21
C ILE A 352 11.52 5.77 2.69
N THR A 353 12.01 4.65 3.22
CA THR A 353 12.37 4.54 4.64
C THR A 353 13.56 5.44 4.96
N ALA A 354 14.59 5.42 4.11
CA ALA A 354 15.74 6.29 4.26
C ALA A 354 15.37 7.78 4.08
N TRP A 355 14.46 8.09 3.15
CA TRP A 355 13.94 9.46 2.99
C TRP A 355 13.16 9.93 4.21
N ASP A 356 12.29 9.10 4.79
CA ASP A 356 11.52 9.46 5.97
C ASP A 356 12.43 9.74 7.18
N GLN A 357 13.49 8.94 7.36
CA GLN A 357 14.52 9.21 8.38
C GLN A 357 15.27 10.53 8.13
N ALA A 358 15.70 10.77 6.89
CA ALA A 358 16.40 12.00 6.51
C ALA A 358 15.52 13.24 6.72
N SER A 359 14.29 13.20 6.24
CA SER A 359 13.35 14.31 6.30
C SER A 359 12.97 14.64 7.76
N ALA A 360 12.73 13.63 8.61
CA ALA A 360 12.47 13.83 10.04
C ALA A 360 13.66 14.52 10.74
N THR A 361 14.88 14.06 10.45
CA THR A 361 16.11 14.62 11.03
C THR A 361 16.28 16.10 10.65
N LEU A 362 16.17 16.42 9.36
CA LEU A 362 16.31 17.79 8.85
C LEU A 362 15.24 18.73 9.40
N GLN A 363 14.00 18.26 9.50
CA GLN A 363 12.90 19.05 10.05
C GLN A 363 13.09 19.36 11.52
N LEU A 364 13.56 18.40 12.32
CA LEU A 364 13.88 18.63 13.72
C LEU A 364 14.97 19.71 13.85
N SER A 365 16.06 19.56 13.10
CA SER A 365 17.16 20.53 13.10
C SER A 365 16.68 21.92 12.67
N ALA A 366 15.91 22.02 11.59
CA ALA A 366 15.37 23.28 11.10
C ALA A 366 14.42 23.93 12.13
N SER A 367 13.54 23.15 12.76
CA SER A 367 12.62 23.65 13.79
C SER A 367 13.37 24.15 15.03
N GLN A 368 14.41 23.45 15.45
CA GLN A 368 15.29 23.88 16.55
C GLN A 368 16.00 25.20 16.25
N MET A 369 16.55 25.34 15.04
CA MET A 369 17.24 26.55 14.61
C MET A 369 16.27 27.73 14.45
N LEU A 370 15.10 27.54 13.82
CA LEU A 370 14.05 28.56 13.76
C LEU A 370 13.70 29.04 15.17
N TYR A 371 13.38 28.10 16.07
CA TYR A 371 13.04 28.43 17.44
C TYR A 371 14.14 29.24 18.15
N CYS A 372 15.39 28.81 18.04
CA CYS A 372 16.54 29.53 18.61
C CYS A 372 16.63 30.96 18.08
N ALA A 373 16.42 31.17 16.78
CA ALA A 373 16.48 32.49 16.15
C ALA A 373 15.34 33.39 16.63
N GLN A 374 14.10 32.90 16.60
CA GLN A 374 12.92 33.65 17.02
C GLN A 374 13.01 34.05 18.51
N ARG A 375 13.44 33.12 19.37
CA ARG A 375 13.66 33.38 20.80
C ARG A 375 14.73 34.44 21.01
N ALA A 376 15.81 34.38 20.23
CA ALA A 376 16.87 35.37 20.30
C ALA A 376 16.37 36.75 19.88
N LEU A 377 15.62 36.87 18.79
CA LEU A 377 14.99 38.12 18.34
C LEU A 377 14.12 38.75 19.44
N ILE A 378 13.16 38.00 19.98
CA ILE A 378 12.25 38.50 21.03
C ILE A 378 13.02 38.96 22.27
N ARG A 379 14.00 38.15 22.72
CA ARG A 379 14.85 38.50 23.86
C ARG A 379 15.63 39.78 23.58
N ASN A 380 16.23 39.87 22.39
CA ASN A 380 17.02 41.00 21.97
C ASN A 380 16.15 42.26 21.90
N MET A 381 14.96 42.21 21.28
CA MET A 381 14.00 43.33 21.23
C MET A 381 13.66 43.86 22.64
N ALA A 382 13.36 42.94 23.56
CA ALA A 382 13.04 43.29 24.94
C ALA A 382 14.23 43.95 25.67
N LEU A 383 15.44 43.41 25.51
CA LEU A 383 16.64 43.95 26.15
C LEU A 383 17.06 45.30 25.56
N SER A 384 17.00 45.45 24.23
CA SER A 384 17.28 46.72 23.56
C SER A 384 16.31 47.81 24.00
N GLY A 385 15.00 47.52 24.01
CA GLY A 385 13.99 48.46 24.51
C GLY A 385 14.24 48.89 25.97
N LEU A 386 14.64 47.96 26.85
CA LEU A 386 15.00 48.29 28.24
C LEU A 386 16.28 49.12 28.35
N ARG A 387 17.32 48.82 27.56
CA ARG A 387 18.57 49.60 27.52
C ARG A 387 18.32 51.03 27.05
N ARG A 388 17.54 51.19 25.98
CA ARG A 388 17.16 52.51 25.43
C ARG A 388 16.46 53.37 26.47
N ILE A 389 15.47 52.81 27.15
CA ILE A 389 14.73 53.57 28.16
C ILE A 389 15.63 53.98 29.33
N ARG A 390 16.55 53.11 29.75
CA ARG A 390 17.57 53.49 30.74
C ARG A 390 18.48 54.61 30.26
N SER A 391 18.91 54.59 28.99
CA SER A 391 19.73 55.65 28.41
C SER A 391 19.00 56.99 28.40
N ILE A 392 17.74 57.03 27.93
CA ILE A 392 16.90 58.22 27.94
C ILE A 392 16.74 58.76 29.36
N HIS A 393 16.48 57.90 30.35
CA HIS A 393 16.33 58.30 31.75
C HIS A 393 17.60 58.89 32.37
N LYS A 394 18.80 58.51 31.87
CA LYS A 394 20.06 59.12 32.32
C LYS A 394 20.18 60.58 31.88
N VAL A 395 19.64 60.91 30.69
CA VAL A 395 19.70 62.26 30.12
C VAL A 395 18.55 63.13 30.62
N SER A 396 17.35 62.56 30.76
CA SER A 396 16.15 63.26 31.23
C SER A 396 15.35 62.36 32.18
N PRO A 397 15.37 62.62 33.50
CA PRO A 397 14.61 61.83 34.45
C PRO A 397 13.10 61.85 34.12
N PRO A 398 12.44 60.69 34.06
CA PRO A 398 11.04 60.61 33.66
C PRO A 398 10.11 61.13 34.76
N GLY A 399 9.01 61.77 34.36
CA GLY A 399 7.91 62.09 35.27
C GLY A 399 7.18 60.83 35.78
N ARG A 400 6.39 60.96 36.86
CA ARG A 400 5.67 59.84 37.51
C ARG A 400 4.82 59.00 36.54
N ILE A 401 4.15 59.65 35.58
CA ILE A 401 3.29 58.99 34.57
C ILE A 401 4.13 58.15 33.59
N GLN A 402 5.26 58.68 33.14
CA GLN A 402 6.19 57.98 32.24
C GLN A 402 6.81 56.77 32.94
N LEU A 403 7.15 56.90 34.23
CA LEU A 403 7.64 55.80 35.05
C LEU A 403 6.63 54.65 35.16
N ALA A 404 5.34 54.97 35.34
CA ALA A 404 4.26 53.97 35.37
C ALA A 404 4.09 53.27 34.00
N LYS A 405 4.14 54.01 32.89
CA LYS A 405 4.13 53.45 31.53
C LYS A 405 5.30 52.50 31.30
N PHE A 406 6.51 52.87 31.73
CA PHE A 406 7.69 52.02 31.63
C PHE A 406 7.58 50.73 32.44
N ARG A 407 7.07 50.81 33.69
CA ARG A 407 6.84 49.62 34.52
C ARG A 407 5.88 48.64 33.82
N ARG A 408 4.80 49.15 33.22
CA ARG A 408 3.86 48.33 32.43
C ARG A 408 4.53 47.72 31.20
N LEU A 409 5.29 48.49 30.44
CA LEU A 409 6.03 47.98 29.27
C LEU A 409 7.00 46.85 29.66
N ARG A 410 7.77 47.05 30.74
CA ARG A 410 8.69 46.02 31.27
C ARG A 410 7.94 44.75 31.70
N ALA A 411 6.83 44.90 32.43
CA ALA A 411 6.02 43.76 32.85
C ALA A 411 5.41 43.02 31.64
N ASN A 412 4.93 43.74 30.63
CA ASN A 412 4.37 43.16 29.41
C ASN A 412 5.44 42.40 28.60
N ASN A 413 6.63 42.98 28.43
CA ASN A 413 7.74 42.32 27.74
C ASN A 413 8.21 41.07 28.47
N LEU A 414 8.30 41.11 29.81
CA LEU A 414 8.65 39.94 30.61
C LEU A 414 7.56 38.86 30.52
N LYS A 415 6.27 39.25 30.59
CA LYS A 415 5.15 38.33 30.43
C LYS A 415 5.17 37.66 29.05
N ARG A 416 5.36 38.43 27.97
CA ARG A 416 5.49 37.91 26.60
C ARG A 416 6.66 36.93 26.49
N TRP A 417 7.81 37.28 27.04
CA TRP A 417 8.98 36.40 27.05
C TRP A 417 8.74 35.10 27.84
N CYS A 418 8.12 35.18 29.02
CA CYS A 418 7.76 34.00 29.81
C CYS A 418 6.72 33.12 29.14
N GLN A 419 5.72 33.73 28.50
CA GLN A 419 4.69 33.01 27.74
C GLN A 419 5.31 32.29 26.54
N TYR A 420 6.10 33.02 25.74
CA TYR A 420 6.80 32.46 24.59
C TYR A 420 7.75 31.32 25.00
N LYS A 421 8.45 31.46 26.14
CA LYS A 421 9.27 30.39 26.71
C LYS A 421 8.43 29.13 26.95
N LYS A 422 7.26 29.24 27.60
CA LYS A 422 6.38 28.09 27.87
C LYS A 422 5.84 27.43 26.59
N ASP A 423 5.25 28.22 25.71
CA ASP A 423 4.60 27.73 24.48
C ASP A 423 5.62 27.03 23.57
N SER A 424 6.84 27.58 23.52
CA SER A 424 7.88 27.01 22.66
C SER A 424 8.57 25.79 23.25
N TYR A 425 8.66 25.65 24.58
CA TYR A 425 9.11 24.39 25.19
C TYR A 425 8.13 23.25 24.88
N ALA A 426 6.82 23.51 24.88
CA ALA A 426 5.82 22.51 24.51
C ALA A 426 5.92 22.08 23.03
N SER A 427 6.16 23.04 22.12
CA SER A 427 6.35 22.75 20.70
C SER A 427 7.64 21.95 20.42
N LEU A 428 8.75 22.34 21.04
CA LEU A 428 10.03 21.65 20.89
C LEU A 428 10.01 20.25 21.52
N ASP A 429 9.42 20.10 22.71
CA ASP A 429 9.28 18.80 23.38
C ASP A 429 8.39 17.85 22.55
N SER A 430 7.36 18.38 21.89
CA SER A 430 6.57 17.62 20.92
C SER A 430 7.43 17.14 19.75
N CYS A 431 8.21 18.04 19.12
CA CYS A 431 9.10 17.68 18.02
C CYS A 431 10.16 16.63 18.41
N ILE A 432 10.73 16.74 19.62
CA ILE A 432 11.71 15.77 20.15
C ILE A 432 11.05 14.41 20.38
N LYS A 433 9.83 14.38 20.95
CA LYS A 433 9.07 13.13 21.17
C LYS A 433 8.70 12.43 19.87
N PHE A 434 8.45 13.17 18.79
CA PHE A 434 8.21 12.61 17.47
C PHE A 434 9.48 12.11 16.77
N SER A 435 10.67 12.54 17.21
CA SER A 435 11.94 12.30 16.51
C SER A 435 12.85 11.30 17.21
N SER A 436 12.31 10.29 17.90
CA SER A 436 13.07 9.16 18.46
C SER A 436 13.69 8.23 17.40
N ALA A 437 13.99 8.76 16.21
CA ALA A 437 14.67 8.04 15.15
C ALA A 437 16.09 7.70 15.63
N GLY A 438 16.49 6.45 15.42
CA GLY A 438 17.86 6.01 15.65
C GLY A 438 18.87 6.75 14.75
N VAL A 439 20.15 6.37 14.84
CA VAL A 439 21.19 6.92 13.95
C VAL A 439 20.77 6.71 12.49
N PRO A 440 20.76 7.76 11.64
CA PRO A 440 20.36 7.64 10.24
C PRO A 440 21.22 6.59 9.51
N GLY A 441 20.60 5.77 8.68
CA GLY A 441 21.33 4.86 7.79
C GLY A 441 22.14 5.60 6.73
N GLU A 442 23.06 4.92 6.04
CA GLU A 442 23.94 5.52 5.02
C GLU A 442 23.17 6.25 3.92
N GLN A 443 22.09 5.64 3.39
CA GLN A 443 21.26 6.26 2.37
C GLN A 443 20.52 7.50 2.89
N ALA A 444 20.10 7.51 4.16
CA ALA A 444 19.49 8.68 4.79
C ALA A 444 20.49 9.83 4.90
N ILE A 445 21.78 9.53 5.17
CA ILE A 445 22.84 10.54 5.20
C ILE A 445 23.03 11.18 3.82
N VAL A 446 22.96 10.40 2.73
CA VAL A 446 23.03 10.92 1.36
C VAL A 446 21.89 11.92 1.11
N TYR A 447 20.65 11.56 1.45
CA TYR A 447 19.52 12.48 1.34
C TYR A 447 19.68 13.74 2.19
N ILE A 448 20.20 13.60 3.43
CA ILE A 448 20.49 14.76 4.29
C ILE A 448 21.47 15.72 3.61
N GLN A 449 22.55 15.19 3.03
CA GLN A 449 23.57 16.00 2.36
C GLN A 449 23.01 16.69 1.11
N ASP A 450 22.23 15.99 0.30
CA ASP A 450 21.59 16.54 -0.89
C ASP A 450 20.67 17.73 -0.55
N VAL A 451 19.79 17.56 0.44
CA VAL A 451 18.89 18.63 0.87
C VAL A 451 19.65 19.83 1.44
N ILE A 452 20.73 19.60 2.20
CA ILE A 452 21.59 20.66 2.73
C ILE A 452 22.27 21.42 1.58
N GLN A 453 22.81 20.70 0.60
CA GLN A 453 23.47 21.30 -0.56
C GLN A 453 22.48 22.13 -1.39
N LYS A 454 21.29 21.60 -1.66
CA LYS A 454 20.21 22.32 -2.35
C LYS A 454 19.81 23.58 -1.58
N THR A 455 19.70 23.49 -0.26
CA THR A 455 19.40 24.65 0.60
C THR A 455 20.46 25.73 0.53
N HIS A 456 21.73 25.34 0.55
CA HIS A 456 22.83 26.28 0.41
C HIS A 456 22.82 26.96 -0.97
N GLN A 457 22.60 26.20 -2.04
CA GLN A 457 22.53 26.74 -3.40
C GLN A 457 21.35 27.71 -3.56
N SER A 458 20.15 27.35 -3.11
CA SER A 458 18.97 28.23 -3.20
C SER A 458 19.18 29.56 -2.48
N LEU A 459 19.92 29.57 -1.36
CA LEU A 459 20.25 30.81 -0.66
C LEU A 459 21.25 31.65 -1.45
N ILE A 460 22.28 31.04 -2.04
CA ILE A 460 23.25 31.75 -2.91
C ILE A 460 22.51 32.41 -4.08
N ASP A 461 21.61 31.68 -4.73
CA ASP A 461 20.84 32.17 -5.87
C ASP A 461 19.96 33.35 -5.48
N GLU A 462 19.38 33.34 -4.28
CA GLU A 462 18.56 34.45 -3.75
C GLU A 462 19.38 35.72 -3.45
N TYR A 463 20.69 35.61 -3.18
CA TYR A 463 21.56 36.75 -2.92
C TYR A 463 22.29 37.28 -4.16
N THR A 464 22.28 36.53 -5.25
CA THR A 464 23.00 36.88 -6.49
C THR A 464 22.08 37.40 -7.59
N ASN A 465 20.78 37.15 -7.48
CA ASN A 465 19.71 37.76 -8.29
C ASN A 465 19.10 38.95 -7.55
#